data_AF-A0A1F6CXV1-F1
#
_entry.id   AF-A0A1F6CXV1-F1
#
_cell.length_a   1.000
_cell.length_b   1.000
_cell.length_c   1.000
_cell.angle_alpha   90.00
_cell.angle_beta   90.00
_cell.angle_gamma   90.00
#
_symmetry.space_group_name_H-M   'P 1'
#
loop_
_entity.id
_entity.type
_entity.pdbx_description
1 polymer ?
#
loop_
_entity_poly.entity_id
_entity_poly.type
_entity_poly.pdbx_seq_one_letter_code
_entity_poly.pdbx_strand_id
1 'polypeptide(L)'
;MCGTVDELKRMLNEGPEARTPEVLVGFVQDCVYMLERMELRLGEFQRFRDEVAALSERMQGIGGSRRPYALKVAEGMVQRFQEGRALDAGEAARLSDQAEEVRQVAGEMEQLLRRFKESAMQLGRLCREVEGGRGWSREGREAEEAGMEERLAAWLPPPPHREQILDYLKKGRAHLLPAEEGELPLVQFEDGGVIALSAVRYSEAVSNFVPASFDPSPRAQLYRGRRKRP
;
A
#
# COMPACT_ATOMS: atom_id res chain seq x y z
N MET A 1 -6.10 18.36 -7.00
CA MET A 1 -7.27 19.05 -6.40
C MET A 1 -6.84 20.41 -5.89
N CYS A 2 -5.96 20.49 -4.88
CA CYS A 2 -5.46 21.80 -4.41
C CYS A 2 -4.83 22.62 -5.55
N GLY A 3 -3.99 22.02 -6.41
CA GLY A 3 -3.42 22.68 -7.59
C GLY A 3 -4.47 23.18 -8.60
N THR A 4 -5.40 22.30 -8.99
CA THR A 4 -6.55 22.60 -9.88
C THR A 4 -7.39 23.76 -9.34
N VAL A 5 -7.69 23.77 -8.04
CA VAL A 5 -8.47 24.81 -7.37
C VAL A 5 -7.69 26.12 -7.27
N ASP A 6 -6.38 26.05 -6.99
CA ASP A 6 -5.52 27.23 -6.93
C ASP A 6 -5.34 27.86 -8.31
N GLU A 7 -5.32 27.06 -9.37
CA GLU A 7 -5.27 27.51 -10.75
C GLU A 7 -6.60 28.15 -11.20
N LEU A 8 -7.73 27.54 -10.84
CA LEU A 8 -9.05 28.15 -11.02
C LEU A 8 -9.13 29.51 -10.30
N LYS A 9 -8.66 29.59 -9.05
CA LYS A 9 -8.59 30.85 -8.31
C LYS A 9 -7.68 31.87 -8.99
N ARG A 10 -6.51 31.45 -9.51
CA ARG A 10 -5.61 32.34 -10.26
C ARG A 10 -6.34 32.92 -11.46
N MET A 11 -6.96 32.08 -12.28
CA MET A 11 -7.72 32.51 -13.45
C MET A 11 -8.88 33.46 -13.12
N LEU A 12 -9.60 33.22 -12.02
CA LEU A 12 -10.68 34.11 -11.57
C LEU A 12 -10.19 35.47 -11.06
N ASN A 13 -8.90 35.61 -10.73
CA ASN A 13 -8.30 36.85 -10.22
C ASN A 13 -7.39 37.57 -11.23
N GLU A 14 -6.82 36.88 -12.23
CA GLU A 14 -5.99 37.47 -13.29
C GLU A 14 -6.83 37.87 -14.51
N GLY A 15 -6.51 38.99 -15.18
CA GLY A 15 -7.37 39.69 -16.15
C GLY A 15 -8.08 38.85 -17.24
N PRO A 16 -9.12 39.40 -17.90
CA PRO A 16 -10.11 38.66 -18.68
C PRO A 16 -9.58 37.90 -19.91
N GLU A 17 -8.34 38.15 -20.33
CA GLU A 17 -7.78 37.66 -21.60
C GLU A 17 -7.59 36.13 -21.67
N ALA A 18 -7.65 35.41 -20.54
CA ALA A 18 -7.55 33.94 -20.47
C ALA A 18 -8.82 33.24 -19.92
N ARG A 19 -9.92 33.98 -19.72
CA ARG A 19 -11.13 33.48 -19.06
C ARG A 19 -12.23 33.15 -20.07
N THR A 20 -12.15 31.99 -20.71
CA THR A 20 -13.33 31.47 -21.42
C THR A 20 -14.17 30.61 -20.46
N PRO A 21 -15.52 30.66 -20.56
CA PRO A 21 -16.40 29.79 -19.77
C PRO A 21 -16.03 28.31 -19.86
N GLU A 22 -15.57 27.86 -21.04
CA GLU A 22 -15.20 26.47 -21.30
C GLU A 22 -14.01 26.03 -20.44
N VAL A 23 -12.99 26.88 -20.29
CA VAL A 23 -11.81 26.57 -19.48
C VAL A 23 -12.18 26.52 -17.98
N LEU A 24 -13.00 27.46 -17.51
CA LEU A 24 -13.46 27.47 -16.12
C LEU A 24 -14.31 26.23 -15.79
N VAL A 25 -15.19 25.81 -16.71
CA VAL A 25 -15.97 24.57 -16.60
C VAL A 25 -15.05 23.36 -16.54
N GLY A 26 -13.99 23.31 -17.36
CA GLY A 26 -13.00 22.22 -17.33
C GLY A 26 -12.35 22.04 -15.96
N PHE A 27 -11.89 23.12 -15.31
CA PHE A 27 -11.32 23.03 -13.96
C PHE A 27 -12.32 22.50 -12.91
N VAL A 28 -13.59 22.88 -13.03
CA VAL A 28 -14.63 22.39 -12.13
C VAL A 28 -14.90 20.91 -12.38
N GLN A 29 -14.95 20.47 -13.64
CA GLN A 29 -15.10 19.07 -14.02
C GLN A 29 -13.93 18.22 -13.51
N ASP A 30 -12.70 18.72 -13.60
CA ASP A 30 -11.51 18.06 -13.03
C ASP A 30 -11.63 17.90 -11.51
N CYS A 31 -12.11 18.93 -10.81
CA CYS A 31 -12.34 18.85 -9.36
C CYS A 31 -13.39 17.79 -9.02
N VAL A 32 -14.49 17.73 -9.77
CA VAL A 32 -15.55 16.71 -9.60
C VAL A 32 -14.98 15.31 -9.84
N TYR A 33 -14.29 15.10 -10.95
CA TYR A 33 -13.64 13.82 -11.28
C TYR A 33 -12.69 13.35 -10.17
N MET A 34 -11.91 14.27 -9.60
CA MET A 34 -11.03 13.94 -8.47
C MET A 34 -11.79 13.52 -7.22
N LEU A 35 -12.91 14.20 -6.91
CA LEU A 35 -13.76 13.83 -5.77
C LEU A 35 -14.36 12.44 -5.98
N GLU A 36 -14.89 12.15 -7.16
CA GLU A 36 -15.43 10.83 -7.51
C GLU A 36 -14.37 9.72 -7.35
N ARG A 37 -13.14 9.97 -7.80
CA ARG A 37 -12.03 9.02 -7.62
C ARG A 37 -11.65 8.83 -6.15
N MET A 38 -11.68 9.90 -5.35
CA MET A 38 -11.44 9.80 -3.90
C MET A 38 -12.53 9.03 -3.19
N GLU A 39 -13.79 9.22 -3.57
CA GLU A 39 -14.94 8.50 -3.02
C GLU A 39 -14.89 7.01 -3.36
N LEU A 40 -14.57 6.66 -4.62
CA LEU A 40 -14.34 5.27 -5.02
C LEU A 40 -13.28 4.61 -4.13
N ARG A 41 -12.16 5.31 -3.91
CA ARG A 41 -11.06 4.83 -3.08
C ARG A 41 -11.45 4.72 -1.60
N LEU A 42 -12.22 5.66 -1.09
CA LEU A 42 -12.78 5.57 0.25
C LEU A 42 -13.64 4.31 0.39
N GLY A 43 -14.44 3.99 -0.62
CA GLY A 43 -15.21 2.74 -0.70
C GLY A 43 -14.34 1.48 -0.66
N GLU A 44 -13.18 1.47 -1.33
CA GLU A 44 -12.20 0.37 -1.23
C GLU A 44 -11.73 0.16 0.21
N PHE A 45 -11.36 1.23 0.91
CA PHE A 45 -10.91 1.17 2.31
C PHE A 45 -12.02 0.75 3.27
N GLN A 46 -13.27 1.18 3.02
CA GLN A 46 -14.42 0.77 3.82
C GLN A 46 -14.70 -0.73 3.67
N ARG A 47 -14.67 -1.27 2.44
CA ARG A 47 -14.79 -2.71 2.22
C ARG A 47 -13.67 -3.48 2.90
N PHE A 48 -12.42 -3.03 2.75
CA PHE A 48 -11.28 -3.63 3.43
C PHE A 48 -11.47 -3.68 4.96
N ARG A 49 -11.91 -2.57 5.58
CA ARG A 49 -12.22 -2.52 7.01
C ARG A 49 -13.25 -3.59 7.39
N ASP A 50 -14.33 -3.69 6.65
CA ASP A 50 -15.44 -4.61 6.96
C ASP A 50 -14.99 -6.07 6.83
N GLU A 51 -14.17 -6.39 5.84
CA GLU A 51 -13.59 -7.73 5.67
C GLU A 51 -12.58 -8.10 6.78
N VAL A 52 -11.75 -7.14 7.21
CA VAL A 52 -10.86 -7.31 8.35
C VAL A 52 -11.64 -7.53 9.65
N ALA A 53 -12.74 -6.81 9.85
CA ALA A 53 -13.62 -6.99 11.00
C ALA A 53 -14.22 -8.41 11.01
N ALA A 54 -14.79 -8.86 9.90
CA ALA A 54 -15.32 -10.21 9.76
C ALA A 54 -14.25 -11.30 9.98
N LEU A 55 -13.02 -11.06 9.54
CA LEU A 55 -11.91 -11.97 9.80
C LEU A 55 -11.54 -12.03 11.29
N SER A 56 -11.50 -10.89 11.96
CA SER A 56 -11.26 -10.80 13.41
C SER A 56 -12.31 -11.57 14.20
N GLU A 57 -13.60 -11.41 13.87
CA GLU A 57 -14.69 -12.15 14.49
C GLU A 57 -14.53 -13.67 14.31
N ARG A 58 -14.18 -14.13 13.10
CA ARG A 58 -13.90 -15.56 12.85
C ARG A 58 -12.74 -16.08 13.69
N MET A 59 -11.68 -15.29 13.86
CA MET A 59 -10.52 -15.67 14.68
C MET A 59 -10.87 -15.72 16.17
N GLN A 60 -11.68 -14.79 16.66
CA GLN A 60 -12.19 -14.80 18.04
C GLN A 60 -13.08 -16.02 18.31
N GLY A 61 -13.77 -16.53 17.28
CA GLY A 61 -14.54 -17.78 17.35
C GLY A 61 -13.69 -19.07 17.30
N ILE A 62 -12.36 -18.99 17.19
CA ILE A 62 -11.50 -20.17 17.28
C ILE A 62 -11.36 -20.56 18.75
N GLY A 63 -11.85 -21.76 19.09
CA GLY A 63 -11.83 -22.28 20.46
C GLY A 63 -10.42 -22.46 21.03
N GLY A 64 -10.36 -22.66 22.36
CA GLY A 64 -9.11 -22.92 23.08
C GLY A 64 -8.59 -24.35 22.89
N SER A 65 -7.30 -24.55 23.18
CA SER A 65 -6.70 -25.88 23.15
C SER A 65 -7.10 -26.73 24.37
N ARG A 66 -7.26 -28.04 24.18
CA ARG A 66 -7.38 -29.02 25.28
C ARG A 66 -6.02 -29.45 25.85
N ARG A 67 -4.95 -28.67 25.62
CA ARG A 67 -3.60 -28.96 26.11
C ARG A 67 -3.54 -29.26 27.62
N PRO A 68 -4.22 -28.53 28.52
CA PRO A 68 -4.19 -28.84 29.96
C PRO A 68 -4.72 -30.24 30.29
N TYR A 69 -5.68 -30.74 29.52
CA TYR A 69 -6.18 -32.12 29.65
C TYR A 69 -5.10 -33.13 29.24
N ALA A 70 -4.52 -32.97 28.06
CA ALA A 70 -3.47 -33.86 27.56
C ALA A 70 -2.24 -33.90 28.49
N LEU A 71 -1.87 -32.78 29.11
CA LEU A 71 -0.79 -32.74 30.10
C LEU A 71 -1.11 -33.60 31.32
N LYS A 72 -2.33 -33.53 31.86
CA LYS A 72 -2.75 -34.38 32.98
C LYS A 72 -2.74 -35.87 32.63
N VAL A 73 -3.20 -36.22 31.43
CA VAL A 73 -3.16 -37.60 30.93
C VAL A 73 -1.71 -38.09 30.84
N ALA A 74 -0.84 -37.30 30.23
CA ALA A 74 0.59 -37.62 30.08
C ALA A 74 1.31 -37.73 31.44
N GLU A 75 1.05 -36.83 32.38
CA GLU A 75 1.59 -36.91 33.75
C GLU A 75 1.20 -38.22 34.45
N GLY A 76 -0.07 -38.64 34.33
CA GLY A 76 -0.53 -39.91 34.87
C GLY A 76 0.16 -41.13 34.22
N MET A 77 0.45 -41.06 32.92
CA MET A 77 1.23 -42.10 32.23
C MET A 77 2.67 -42.15 32.75
N VAL A 78 3.34 -40.99 32.89
CA VAL A 78 4.70 -40.87 33.40
C VAL A 78 4.81 -41.46 34.82
N GLN A 79 3.87 -41.13 35.70
CA GLN A 79 3.85 -41.67 37.07
C GLN A 79 3.81 -43.20 37.07
N ARG A 80 2.97 -43.82 36.24
CA ARG A 80 2.88 -45.28 36.12
C ARG A 80 4.17 -45.91 35.60
N PHE A 81 4.83 -45.28 34.64
CA PHE A 81 6.14 -45.76 34.17
C PHE A 81 7.22 -45.65 35.23
N GLN A 82 7.17 -44.64 36.10
CA GLN A 82 8.11 -44.43 37.19
C GLN A 82 7.96 -45.44 38.34
N GLU A 83 6.83 -46.15 38.44
CA GLU A 83 6.64 -47.24 39.41
C GLU A 83 7.60 -48.43 39.15
N GLY A 84 8.19 -48.53 37.95
CA GLY A 84 9.26 -49.50 37.65
C GLY A 84 8.82 -50.97 37.66
N ARG A 85 7.52 -51.24 37.75
CA ARG A 85 6.94 -52.59 37.70
C ARG A 85 6.56 -52.99 36.29
N ALA A 86 6.48 -54.30 36.05
CA ALA A 86 5.93 -54.82 34.82
C ALA A 86 4.44 -54.41 34.69
N LEU A 87 4.06 -53.95 33.50
CA LEU A 87 2.67 -53.63 33.17
C LEU A 87 1.95 -54.92 32.78
N ASP A 88 0.76 -55.14 33.34
CA ASP A 88 -0.11 -56.20 32.85
C ASP A 88 -0.78 -55.81 31.51
N ALA A 89 -1.41 -56.78 30.85
CA ALA A 89 -2.05 -56.55 29.55
C ALA A 89 -3.19 -55.50 29.59
N GLY A 90 -3.92 -55.41 30.70
CA GLY A 90 -5.01 -54.44 30.87
C GLY A 90 -4.48 -53.02 31.15
N GLU A 91 -3.37 -52.90 31.85
CA GLU A 91 -2.66 -51.63 32.04
C GLU A 91 -2.02 -51.12 30.75
N ALA A 92 -1.38 -52.01 29.99
CA ALA A 92 -0.83 -51.69 28.69
C ALA A 92 -1.92 -51.18 27.73
N ALA A 93 -3.08 -51.83 27.70
CA ALA A 93 -4.23 -51.38 26.89
C ALA A 93 -4.70 -49.96 27.30
N ARG A 94 -4.90 -49.72 28.60
CA ARG A 94 -5.31 -48.39 29.10
C ARG A 94 -4.30 -47.29 28.82
N LEU A 95 -3.01 -47.58 28.94
CA LEU A 95 -1.95 -46.63 28.59
C LEU A 95 -1.94 -46.33 27.08
N SER A 96 -2.25 -47.32 26.26
CA SER A 96 -2.41 -47.11 24.81
C SER A 96 -3.59 -46.21 24.50
N ASP A 97 -4.74 -46.41 25.15
CA ASP A 97 -5.92 -45.55 24.97
C ASP A 97 -5.60 -44.10 25.38
N GLN A 98 -4.92 -43.91 26.51
CA GLN A 98 -4.46 -42.60 26.97
C GLN A 98 -3.48 -41.94 25.99
N ALA A 99 -2.58 -42.71 25.37
CA ALA A 99 -1.68 -42.18 24.35
C ALA A 99 -2.46 -41.68 23.12
N GLU A 100 -3.50 -42.40 22.70
CA GLU A 100 -4.37 -41.97 21.60
C GLU A 100 -5.21 -40.73 21.97
N GLU A 101 -5.64 -40.57 23.22
CA GLU A 101 -6.25 -39.31 23.68
C GLU A 101 -5.30 -38.12 23.55
N VAL A 102 -4.03 -38.28 23.94
CA VAL A 102 -3.00 -37.24 23.78
C VAL A 102 -2.78 -36.93 22.29
N ARG A 103 -2.75 -37.97 21.44
CA ARG A 103 -2.65 -37.81 19.98
C ARG A 103 -3.83 -37.04 19.40
N GLN A 104 -5.05 -37.33 19.87
CA GLN A 104 -6.25 -36.61 19.44
C GLN A 104 -6.16 -35.12 19.77
N VAL A 105 -5.72 -34.77 20.97
CA VAL A 105 -5.51 -33.36 21.36
C VAL A 105 -4.44 -32.69 20.49
N ALA A 106 -3.36 -33.40 20.16
CA ALA A 106 -2.35 -32.87 19.24
C ALA A 106 -2.92 -32.60 17.84
N GLY A 107 -3.75 -33.51 17.31
CA GLY A 107 -4.44 -33.32 16.03
C GLY A 107 -5.39 -32.12 16.06
N GLU A 108 -6.13 -31.91 17.15
CA GLU A 108 -6.98 -30.72 17.32
C GLU A 108 -6.17 -29.43 17.38
N MET A 109 -5.01 -29.44 18.07
CA MET A 109 -4.13 -28.29 18.10
C MET A 109 -3.60 -27.94 16.71
N GLU A 110 -3.25 -28.94 15.89
CA GLU A 110 -2.84 -28.70 14.50
C GLU A 110 -3.97 -28.03 13.70
N GLN A 111 -5.21 -28.47 13.87
CA GLN A 111 -6.37 -27.86 13.22
C GLN A 111 -6.58 -26.41 13.67
N LEU A 112 -6.44 -26.10 14.96
CA LEU A 112 -6.53 -24.73 15.47
C LEU A 112 -5.44 -23.83 14.85
N LEU A 113 -4.18 -24.30 14.85
CA LEU A 113 -3.06 -23.58 14.26
C LEU A 113 -3.27 -23.32 12.76
N ARG A 114 -3.80 -24.30 12.03
CA ARG A 114 -4.12 -24.17 10.61
C ARG A 114 -5.17 -23.08 10.37
N ARG A 115 -6.25 -23.03 11.15
CA ARG A 115 -7.29 -21.99 11.04
C ARG A 115 -6.74 -20.58 11.30
N PHE A 116 -5.87 -20.42 12.30
CA PHE A 116 -5.19 -19.15 12.55
C PHE A 116 -4.27 -18.76 11.39
N LYS A 117 -3.47 -19.70 10.87
CA LYS A 117 -2.59 -19.48 9.71
C LYS A 117 -3.39 -19.03 8.48
N GLU A 118 -4.46 -19.75 8.15
CA GLU A 118 -5.33 -19.42 7.01
C GLU A 118 -5.92 -18.01 7.13
N SER A 119 -6.35 -17.65 8.35
CA SER A 119 -6.85 -16.31 8.64
C SER A 119 -5.77 -15.24 8.43
N ALA A 120 -4.57 -15.45 8.97
CA ALA A 120 -3.44 -14.53 8.78
C ALA A 120 -3.05 -14.39 7.29
N MET A 121 -3.05 -15.49 6.53
CA MET A 121 -2.81 -15.45 5.09
C MET A 121 -3.89 -14.68 4.34
N GLN A 122 -5.16 -14.78 4.77
CA GLN A 122 -6.25 -14.00 4.20
C GLN A 122 -6.08 -12.51 4.48
N LEU A 123 -5.73 -12.11 5.70
CA LEU A 123 -5.41 -10.71 6.03
C LEU A 123 -4.31 -10.18 5.11
N GLY A 124 -3.22 -10.94 4.93
CA GLY A 124 -2.14 -10.55 4.03
C GLY A 124 -2.58 -10.38 2.57
N ARG A 125 -3.55 -11.16 2.08
CA ARG A 125 -4.15 -10.96 0.75
C ARG A 125 -4.96 -9.67 0.69
N LEU A 126 -5.82 -9.41 1.68
CA LEU A 126 -6.63 -8.19 1.75
C LEU A 126 -5.75 -6.93 1.79
N CYS A 127 -4.65 -6.96 2.54
CA CYS A 127 -3.70 -5.86 2.58
C CYS A 127 -3.08 -5.59 1.20
N ARG A 128 -2.68 -6.64 0.47
CA ARG A 128 -2.12 -6.47 -0.89
C ARG A 128 -3.15 -5.97 -1.89
N GLU A 129 -4.39 -6.42 -1.78
CA GLU A 129 -5.48 -5.98 -2.66
C GLU A 129 -5.80 -4.50 -2.45
N VAL A 130 -5.94 -4.06 -1.19
CA VAL A 130 -6.19 -2.65 -0.88
C VAL A 130 -4.93 -1.78 -1.13
N GLU A 131 -3.73 -2.33 -1.06
CA GLU A 131 -2.51 -1.64 -1.49
C GLU A 131 -2.51 -1.42 -3.01
N GLY A 132 -2.86 -2.43 -3.80
CA GLY A 132 -2.82 -2.38 -5.26
C GLY A 132 -1.41 -2.05 -5.78
N GLY A 133 -1.32 -1.28 -6.86
CA GLY A 133 -0.03 -0.83 -7.43
C GLY A 133 0.61 0.38 -6.73
N ARG A 134 0.26 0.66 -5.48
CA ARG A 134 0.57 1.94 -4.82
C ARG A 134 1.85 1.93 -3.98
N GLY A 135 2.51 0.78 -3.84
CA GLY A 135 3.81 0.65 -3.17
C GLY A 135 3.85 1.22 -1.75
N TRP A 136 2.98 0.71 -0.87
CA TRP A 136 2.91 1.12 0.54
C TRP A 136 4.06 0.53 1.37
N SER A 137 4.66 -0.57 0.92
CA SER A 137 5.80 -1.18 1.61
C SER A 137 7.13 -0.46 1.32
N ARG A 138 7.94 -0.30 2.37
CA ARG A 138 9.30 0.26 2.31
C ARG A 138 10.24 -0.62 1.47
N GLU A 139 10.10 -1.93 1.57
CA GLU A 139 10.89 -2.91 0.80
C GLU A 139 10.51 -2.91 -0.69
N GLY A 140 9.24 -2.68 -1.03
CA GLY A 140 8.80 -2.48 -2.41
C GLY A 140 9.36 -1.21 -3.03
N ARG A 141 9.43 -0.10 -2.26
CA ARG A 141 10.13 1.13 -2.68
C ARG A 141 11.61 0.88 -2.88
N GLU A 142 12.31 0.29 -1.92
CA GLU A 142 13.76 0.06 -2.01
C GLU A 142 14.14 -0.87 -3.20
N ALA A 143 13.31 -1.88 -3.52
CA ALA A 143 13.52 -2.76 -4.68
C ALA A 143 13.12 -2.12 -6.02
N GLU A 144 12.09 -1.27 -6.06
CA GLU A 144 11.68 -0.53 -7.26
C GLU A 144 12.66 0.62 -7.56
N GLU A 145 13.27 1.20 -6.53
CA GLU A 145 14.37 2.17 -6.61
C GLU A 145 15.66 1.54 -7.18
N ALA A 146 15.94 0.28 -6.84
CA ALA A 146 17.07 -0.48 -7.37
C ALA A 146 16.82 -0.88 -8.84
N GLY A 147 17.51 -0.20 -9.77
CA GLY A 147 17.38 -0.44 -11.22
C GLY A 147 16.40 0.49 -11.94
N MET A 148 15.75 1.43 -11.23
CA MET A 148 14.91 2.46 -11.84
C MET A 148 15.70 3.35 -12.80
N GLU A 149 16.89 3.78 -12.38
CA GLU A 149 17.74 4.65 -13.18
C GLU A 149 18.23 3.95 -14.45
N GLU A 150 18.65 2.70 -14.34
CA GLU A 150 19.11 1.88 -15.47
C GLU A 150 17.97 1.61 -16.46
N ARG A 151 16.77 1.28 -15.95
CA ARG A 151 15.58 1.08 -16.78
C ARG A 151 15.17 2.35 -17.53
N LEU A 152 15.34 3.52 -16.92
CA LEU A 152 14.90 4.79 -17.50
C LEU A 152 16.01 5.56 -18.22
N ALA A 153 17.25 5.05 -18.23
CA ALA A 153 18.43 5.78 -18.65
C ALA A 153 18.31 6.44 -20.04
N ALA A 154 17.63 5.76 -20.98
CA ALA A 154 17.42 6.26 -22.34
C ALA A 154 16.48 7.49 -22.42
N TRP A 155 15.63 7.69 -21.42
CA TRP A 155 14.61 8.74 -21.42
C TRP A 155 14.82 9.79 -20.33
N LEU A 156 15.80 9.61 -19.44
CA LEU A 156 16.11 10.58 -18.42
C LEU A 156 16.57 11.91 -19.03
N PRO A 157 16.11 13.06 -18.51
CA PRO A 157 16.60 14.35 -18.96
C PRO A 157 18.10 14.52 -18.62
N PRO A 158 18.80 15.49 -19.22
CA PRO A 158 20.18 15.79 -18.85
C PRO A 158 20.25 16.34 -17.41
N PRO A 159 21.42 16.22 -16.73
CA PRO A 159 21.68 16.93 -15.49
C PRO A 159 21.45 18.45 -15.64
N PRO A 160 20.96 19.16 -14.60
CA PRO A 160 20.67 18.70 -13.23
C PRO A 160 19.24 18.15 -13.04
N HIS A 161 18.44 18.06 -14.11
CA HIS A 161 17.02 17.71 -14.01
C HIS A 161 16.80 16.22 -13.74
N ARG A 162 17.77 15.40 -14.16
CA ARG A 162 17.81 13.95 -13.93
C ARG A 162 17.71 13.61 -12.45
N GLU A 163 18.60 14.19 -11.66
CA GLU A 163 18.73 13.89 -10.24
C GLU A 163 17.44 14.28 -9.51
N GLN A 164 16.85 15.41 -9.91
CA GLN A 164 15.62 15.89 -9.31
C GLN A 164 14.40 15.04 -9.69
N ILE A 165 14.24 14.64 -10.95
CA ILE A 165 13.07 13.84 -11.34
C ILE A 165 13.15 12.43 -10.75
N LEU A 166 14.36 11.85 -10.67
CA LEU A 166 14.57 10.60 -9.96
C LEU A 166 14.20 10.75 -8.49
N ASP A 167 14.64 11.81 -7.80
CA ASP A 167 14.25 12.07 -6.40
C ASP A 167 12.72 12.17 -6.22
N TYR A 168 12.01 12.81 -7.16
CA TYR A 168 10.54 12.90 -7.13
C TYR A 168 9.86 11.55 -7.35
N LEU A 169 10.34 10.74 -8.29
CA LEU A 169 9.84 9.39 -8.55
C LEU A 169 10.07 8.50 -7.32
N LYS A 170 11.26 8.53 -6.71
CA LYS A 170 11.60 7.78 -5.48
C LYS A 170 10.71 8.18 -4.30
N LYS A 171 10.46 9.48 -4.14
CA LYS A 171 9.58 10.01 -3.08
C LYS A 171 8.08 9.80 -3.35
N GLY A 172 7.71 9.26 -4.52
CA GLY A 172 6.32 9.07 -4.94
C GLY A 172 5.58 10.39 -5.25
N ARG A 173 6.32 11.48 -5.45
CA ARG A 173 5.80 12.80 -5.85
C ARG A 173 5.59 12.92 -7.36
N ALA A 174 6.00 11.90 -8.10
CA ALA A 174 5.71 11.72 -9.50
C ALA A 174 5.54 10.22 -9.78
N HIS A 175 4.82 9.85 -10.82
CA HIS A 175 4.60 8.46 -11.22
C HIS A 175 4.68 8.33 -12.74
N LEU A 176 5.27 7.24 -13.20
CA LEU A 176 5.26 6.90 -14.62
C LEU A 176 3.89 6.36 -15.00
N LEU A 177 3.33 6.87 -16.08
CA LEU A 177 2.13 6.29 -16.68
C LEU A 177 2.51 5.04 -17.49
N PRO A 178 1.59 4.06 -17.62
CA PRO A 178 1.80 2.91 -18.49
C PRO A 178 2.09 3.39 -19.91
N ALA A 179 3.12 2.83 -20.54
CA ALA A 179 3.53 3.10 -21.92
C ALA A 179 3.83 1.77 -22.62
N GLU A 180 3.54 1.66 -23.91
CA GLU A 180 3.92 0.48 -24.69
C GLU A 180 5.45 0.45 -24.93
N GLU A 181 5.97 -0.72 -25.28
CA GLU A 181 7.40 -0.91 -25.51
C GLU A 181 7.88 -0.01 -26.68
N GLY A 182 8.78 0.92 -26.39
CA GLY A 182 9.31 1.90 -27.36
C GLY A 182 8.61 3.26 -27.34
N GLU A 183 7.53 3.44 -26.57
CA GLU A 183 6.91 4.74 -26.38
C GLU A 183 7.66 5.62 -25.37
N LEU A 184 7.53 6.94 -25.52
CA LEU A 184 8.11 7.92 -24.60
C LEU A 184 7.39 7.84 -23.24
N PRO A 185 8.08 7.49 -22.14
CA PRO A 185 7.45 7.41 -20.83
C PRO A 185 6.91 8.77 -20.41
N LEU A 186 5.65 8.81 -20.00
CA LEU A 186 5.01 10.00 -19.45
C LEU A 186 5.11 9.99 -17.93
N VAL A 187 5.42 11.14 -17.35
CA VAL A 187 5.45 11.34 -15.90
C VAL A 187 4.24 12.18 -15.51
N GLN A 188 3.46 11.69 -14.57
CA GLN A 188 2.39 12.44 -13.91
C GLN A 188 2.86 12.94 -12.54
N PHE A 189 2.64 14.22 -12.26
CA PHE A 189 3.00 14.89 -11.01
C PHE A 189 1.81 15.01 -10.04
N GLU A 190 2.06 15.41 -8.79
CA GLU A 190 1.02 15.58 -7.74
C GLU A 190 -0.09 16.58 -8.13
N ASP A 191 0.23 17.56 -8.97
CA ASP A 191 -0.72 18.53 -9.50
C ASP A 191 -1.58 17.99 -10.66
N GLY A 192 -1.33 16.74 -11.08
CA GLY A 192 -2.00 16.09 -12.21
C GLY A 192 -1.36 16.42 -13.56
N GLY A 193 -0.37 17.31 -13.61
CA GLY A 193 0.36 17.66 -14.82
C GLY A 193 1.09 16.43 -15.37
N VAL A 194 1.11 16.30 -16.69
CA VAL A 194 1.76 15.20 -17.40
C VAL A 194 2.80 15.74 -18.35
N ILE A 195 4.04 15.23 -18.26
CA ILE A 195 5.16 15.65 -19.10
C ILE A 195 5.92 14.40 -19.54
N ALA A 196 6.34 14.34 -20.80
CA ALA A 196 7.25 13.29 -21.26
C ALA A 196 8.56 13.34 -20.46
N LEU A 197 9.03 12.20 -19.95
CA LEU A 197 10.17 12.12 -19.03
C LEU A 197 11.41 12.83 -19.58
N SER A 198 11.69 12.69 -20.89
CA SER A 198 12.83 13.33 -21.57
C SER A 198 12.72 14.86 -21.66
N ALA A 199 11.50 15.39 -21.65
CA ALA A 199 11.19 16.80 -21.72
C ALA A 199 11.06 17.47 -20.35
N VAL A 200 11.14 16.73 -19.25
CA VAL A 200 11.03 17.27 -17.90
C VAL A 200 12.23 18.18 -17.58
N ARG A 201 11.97 19.42 -17.17
CA ARG A 201 12.98 20.38 -16.70
C ARG A 201 12.56 20.93 -15.35
N TYR A 202 13.42 20.78 -14.35
CA TYR A 202 13.21 21.45 -13.08
C TYR A 202 13.56 22.93 -13.20
N SER A 203 12.65 23.80 -12.74
CA SER A 203 12.86 25.23 -12.66
C SER A 203 12.91 25.66 -11.21
N GLU A 204 14.07 26.18 -10.78
CA GLU A 204 14.25 26.84 -9.48
C GLU A 204 13.29 28.01 -9.30
N ALA A 205 12.99 28.73 -10.41
CA ALA A 205 12.14 29.90 -10.38
C ALA A 205 10.72 29.57 -9.87
N VAL A 206 10.19 28.39 -10.18
CA VAL A 206 8.86 27.95 -9.70
C VAL A 206 8.93 26.81 -8.69
N SER A 207 10.14 26.35 -8.37
CA SER A 207 10.40 25.14 -7.56
C SER A 207 9.53 23.97 -8.00
N ASN A 208 9.45 23.74 -9.31
CA ASN A 208 8.64 22.68 -9.92
C ASN A 208 9.18 22.28 -11.30
N PHE A 209 8.67 21.17 -11.83
CA PHE A 209 8.94 20.74 -13.20
C PHE A 209 8.09 21.46 -14.23
N VAL A 210 8.71 21.78 -15.36
CA VAL A 210 8.09 22.37 -16.55
C VAL A 210 8.54 21.60 -17.80
N PRO A 211 7.76 21.61 -18.88
CA PRO A 211 8.21 21.08 -20.17
C PRO A 211 9.43 21.85 -20.69
N ALA A 212 10.34 21.19 -21.40
CA ALA A 212 11.52 21.82 -22.01
C ALA A 212 11.19 22.95 -23.00
N SER A 213 9.98 22.97 -23.55
CA SER A 213 9.47 24.03 -24.42
C SER A 213 8.91 25.25 -23.68
N PHE A 214 8.92 25.24 -22.34
CA PHE A 214 8.31 26.27 -21.50
C PHE A 214 9.36 27.03 -20.70
N ASP A 215 9.38 28.36 -20.84
CA ASP A 215 10.21 29.25 -20.03
C ASP A 215 9.35 29.94 -18.95
N PRO A 216 9.45 29.52 -17.67
CA PRO A 216 8.62 30.06 -16.61
C PRO A 216 9.05 31.49 -16.27
N SER A 217 8.21 32.48 -16.55
CA SER A 217 8.50 33.88 -16.18
C SER A 217 8.64 34.05 -14.66
N PRO A 218 9.51 34.98 -14.19
CA PRO A 218 9.75 35.24 -12.76
C PRO A 218 8.50 35.59 -11.92
N ARG A 219 7.37 35.94 -12.55
CA ARG A 219 6.13 36.30 -11.87
C ARG A 219 5.38 35.12 -11.26
N ALA A 220 5.66 33.89 -11.68
CA ALA A 220 5.03 32.69 -11.11
C ALA A 220 5.38 32.47 -9.62
N GLN A 221 6.43 33.13 -9.11
CA GLN A 221 6.81 33.14 -7.68
C GLN A 221 5.81 33.86 -6.77
N LEU A 222 5.03 34.81 -7.29
CA LEU A 222 4.19 35.69 -6.47
C LEU A 222 2.99 34.98 -5.81
N TYR A 223 2.60 33.80 -6.31
CA TYR A 223 1.38 33.12 -5.85
C TYR A 223 1.61 31.97 -4.85
N ARG A 224 2.83 31.41 -4.76
CA ARG A 224 3.18 30.45 -3.68
C ARG A 224 3.58 31.15 -2.37
N GLY A 225 3.87 32.46 -2.41
CA GLY A 225 4.44 33.22 -1.29
C GLY A 225 3.50 33.75 -0.21
N ARG A 226 2.19 33.47 -0.22
CA ARG A 226 1.25 33.98 0.81
C ARG A 226 0.64 32.89 1.70
N ARG A 227 1.50 32.19 2.45
CA ARG A 227 1.15 31.68 3.80
C ARG A 227 2.37 31.74 4.73
N LYS A 228 2.75 32.96 5.13
CA LYS A 228 3.18 33.22 6.50
C LYS A 228 2.45 34.48 6.96
N ARG A 229 1.49 34.31 7.85
CA ARG A 229 1.06 35.39 8.75
C ARG A 229 1.43 34.97 10.18
N PRO A 230 1.81 35.95 11.02
CA PRO A 230 2.31 35.73 12.37
C PRO A 230 1.30 35.02 13.27
#